data_AF-A0A1F4PI44-F1
#
_entry.id   AF-A0A1F4PI44-F1
#
_cell.length_a   1.000
_cell.length_b   1.000
_cell.length_c   1.000
_cell.angle_alpha   90.00
_cell.angle_beta   90.00
_cell.angle_gamma   90.00
#
_symmetry.space_group_name_H-M   'P 1'
#
loop_
_entity.id
_entity.type
_entity.pdbx_description
1 polymer ?
#
loop_
_entity_poly.entity_id
_entity_poly.type
_entity_poly.pdbx_seq_one_letter_code
_entity_poly.pdbx_strand_id
1 'polypeptide(L)'
;MSVNINGKVMKKILIFSLIFLGTLKAVEMAVKTPAGPAEDSEWSISFNELEKSYNQAKVRGVPSLVDLAAKRIADTVSICDPAIQDLPWELINLVAQQWYKKNATRINNLALEQKIPSIKLTGHNGSINAIAILQNGDIVTGSFDRTAIIWDSVTGIEKQKLTGHNNRILSIAILKNGDIVTESWDGTAIIWDPETGKEKQKLEGHDNGVKSIAILPNGDVVTGSWDGTARIWDAVTGKEKQQLTFHNSSITSIAILPNGDVVTGFYDGTARIWNPEAGKDNLKLVGHNSAIFSIAISPNGDIVTGSDDTTARIWKISENIKKLFGDNLNNLTLESLCLAEKKFNLMRRPKSSNPSCVLI
;
A
#
# COMPACT_ATOMS: atom_id res chain seq x y z
N MET A 1 15.42 32.28 -57.05
CA MET A 1 14.69 33.43 -56.47
C MET A 1 15.30 33.71 -55.12
N SER A 2 16.03 34.81 -54.99
CA SER A 2 16.76 35.19 -53.78
C SER A 2 15.78 35.66 -52.70
N VAL A 3 15.78 35.00 -51.54
CA VAL A 3 15.18 35.57 -50.32
C VAL A 3 16.32 36.05 -49.43
N ASN A 4 16.49 37.36 -49.39
CA ASN A 4 17.40 38.06 -48.51
C ASN A 4 16.77 38.08 -47.10
N ILE A 5 17.35 37.33 -46.16
CA ILE A 5 16.93 37.34 -44.76
C ILE A 5 18.11 37.77 -43.89
N ASN A 6 17.89 38.88 -43.18
CA ASN A 6 18.79 39.64 -42.31
C ASN A 6 19.85 38.82 -41.51
N GLY A 7 21.12 39.24 -41.64
CA GLY A 7 22.31 38.63 -41.06
C GLY A 7 22.42 38.59 -39.52
N LYS A 8 21.43 39.07 -38.77
CA LYS A 8 21.36 38.93 -37.30
C LYS A 8 20.64 37.65 -36.84
N VAL A 9 19.73 37.10 -37.64
CA VAL A 9 18.96 35.88 -37.30
C VAL A 9 19.74 34.62 -37.66
N MET A 10 20.49 34.62 -38.77
CA MET A 10 21.32 33.48 -39.16
C MET A 10 22.53 33.28 -38.22
N LYS A 11 23.14 34.35 -37.67
CA LYS A 11 24.17 34.20 -36.63
C LYS A 11 23.62 33.59 -35.34
N LYS A 12 22.39 33.91 -34.94
CA LYS A 12 21.76 33.29 -33.76
C LYS A 12 21.37 31.83 -34.02
N ILE A 13 20.91 31.46 -35.21
CA ILE A 13 20.51 30.07 -35.53
C ILE A 13 21.72 29.18 -35.85
N LEU A 14 22.79 29.70 -36.48
CA LEU A 14 24.03 28.94 -36.68
C LEU A 14 24.81 28.76 -35.38
N ILE A 15 24.80 29.75 -34.47
CA ILE A 15 25.40 29.61 -33.13
C ILE A 15 24.53 28.72 -32.23
N PHE A 16 23.20 28.75 -32.35
CA PHE A 16 22.31 27.78 -31.68
C PHE A 16 22.53 26.36 -32.20
N SER A 17 22.73 26.16 -33.51
CA SER A 17 22.94 24.83 -34.11
C SER A 17 24.35 24.28 -33.86
N LEU A 18 25.40 25.10 -33.92
CA LEU A 18 26.78 24.67 -33.70
C LEU A 18 27.10 24.42 -32.22
N ILE A 19 26.45 25.13 -31.28
CA ILE A 19 26.59 24.86 -29.84
C ILE A 19 25.78 23.63 -29.44
N PHE A 20 24.59 23.41 -30.03
CA PHE A 20 23.79 22.21 -29.77
C PHE A 20 24.43 20.95 -30.39
N LEU A 21 25.06 21.04 -31.58
CA LEU A 21 25.83 19.92 -32.14
C LEU A 21 27.15 19.67 -31.41
N GLY A 22 27.86 20.68 -30.90
CA GLY A 22 29.11 20.46 -30.16
C GLY A 22 28.90 19.67 -28.87
N THR A 23 27.91 20.07 -28.07
CA THR A 23 27.60 19.39 -26.79
C THR A 23 26.83 18.10 -27.00
N LEU A 24 25.90 18.03 -27.96
CA LEU A 24 25.17 16.79 -28.21
C LEU A 24 26.05 15.76 -28.91
N LYS A 25 26.99 16.13 -29.79
CA LYS A 25 27.90 15.18 -30.45
C LYS A 25 29.03 14.72 -29.51
N ALA A 26 29.48 15.58 -28.59
CA ALA A 26 30.37 15.16 -27.51
C ALA A 26 29.66 14.22 -26.50
N VAL A 27 28.39 14.50 -26.17
CA VAL A 27 27.57 13.64 -25.32
C VAL A 27 27.14 12.37 -26.06
N GLU A 28 26.81 12.42 -27.35
CA GLU A 28 26.40 11.28 -28.17
C GLU A 28 27.59 10.37 -28.52
N MET A 29 28.80 10.94 -28.70
CA MET A 29 30.05 10.16 -28.76
C MET A 29 30.42 9.57 -27.39
N ALA A 30 30.12 10.24 -26.28
CA ALA A 30 30.30 9.68 -24.93
C ALA A 30 29.25 8.62 -24.54
N VAL A 31 28.11 8.56 -25.24
CA VAL A 31 27.00 7.62 -25.02
C VAL A 31 27.17 6.30 -25.81
N LYS A 32 28.03 6.25 -26.86
CA LYS A 32 28.10 5.11 -27.81
C LYS A 32 29.29 4.15 -27.67
N THR A 33 30.24 4.33 -26.74
CA THR A 33 31.44 3.46 -26.67
C THR A 33 31.41 2.49 -25.46
N PRO A 34 31.58 1.16 -25.68
CA PRO A 34 31.64 0.19 -24.60
C PRO A 34 32.98 0.25 -23.86
N ALA A 35 32.94 -0.05 -22.55
CA ALA A 35 34.11 -0.10 -21.67
C ALA A 35 35.10 -1.20 -22.09
N GLY A 36 36.28 -0.79 -22.59
CA GLY A 36 37.46 -1.63 -22.75
C GLY A 36 38.58 -1.17 -21.81
N PRO A 37 39.55 -2.04 -21.46
CA PRO A 37 40.61 -1.71 -20.51
C PRO A 37 41.56 -0.71 -21.17
N ALA A 38 41.77 0.42 -20.51
CA ALA A 38 42.59 1.51 -21.00
C ALA A 38 44.07 1.24 -20.74
N GLU A 39 44.85 1.05 -21.80
CA GLU A 39 46.28 1.41 -21.81
C GLU A 39 46.39 2.91 -22.11
N ASP A 40 47.19 3.58 -21.29
CA ASP A 40 47.67 4.96 -21.34
C ASP A 40 47.46 5.76 -22.65
N SER A 41 46.44 6.62 -22.68
CA SER A 41 46.49 8.01 -23.21
C SER A 41 45.08 8.66 -23.36
N GLU A 42 44.94 9.85 -22.75
CA GLU A 42 44.10 10.99 -23.21
C GLU A 42 42.58 10.86 -23.40
N TRP A 43 41.83 10.17 -22.54
CA TRP A 43 40.35 10.33 -22.49
C TRP A 43 39.74 10.42 -21.08
N SER A 44 40.37 11.17 -20.19
CA SER A 44 39.67 11.73 -19.03
C SER A 44 39.02 13.04 -19.46
N ILE A 45 37.69 13.09 -19.51
CA ILE A 45 36.98 14.38 -19.48
C ILE A 45 37.48 15.07 -18.21
N SER A 46 38.30 16.11 -18.34
CA SER A 46 38.94 16.70 -17.18
C SER A 46 37.85 17.30 -16.28
N PHE A 47 38.03 17.16 -14.98
CA PHE A 47 37.09 17.65 -13.96
C PHE A 47 36.64 19.11 -14.20
N ASN A 48 37.57 19.92 -14.69
CA ASN A 48 37.39 21.32 -15.08
C ASN A 48 36.38 21.54 -16.21
N GLU A 49 36.21 20.60 -17.13
CA GLU A 49 35.25 20.68 -18.24
C GLU A 49 33.81 20.33 -17.80
N LEU A 50 33.68 19.40 -16.87
CA LEU A 50 32.40 19.06 -16.23
C LEU A 50 31.90 20.21 -15.36
N GLU A 51 32.80 20.83 -14.59
CA GLU A 51 32.47 22.00 -13.76
C GLU A 51 32.06 23.21 -14.61
N LYS A 52 32.75 23.48 -15.72
CA LYS A 52 32.38 24.53 -16.68
C LYS A 52 31.00 24.27 -17.30
N SER A 53 30.72 23.01 -17.67
CA SER A 53 29.43 22.61 -18.23
C SER A 53 28.29 22.73 -17.23
N TYR A 54 28.55 22.39 -15.96
CA TYR A 54 27.62 22.60 -14.85
C TYR A 54 27.29 24.08 -14.64
N ASN A 55 28.30 24.95 -14.55
CA ASN A 55 28.09 26.38 -14.35
C ASN A 55 27.31 27.01 -15.52
N GLN A 56 27.55 26.55 -16.76
CA GLN A 56 26.78 26.98 -17.92
C GLN A 56 25.33 26.45 -17.92
N ALA A 57 25.11 25.20 -17.52
CA ALA A 57 23.77 24.61 -17.41
C ALA A 57 22.93 25.27 -16.30
N LYS A 58 23.56 25.62 -15.18
CA LYS A 58 22.95 26.35 -14.06
C LYS A 58 22.53 27.76 -14.49
N VAL A 59 23.41 28.51 -15.15
CA VAL A 59 23.10 29.86 -15.66
C VAL A 59 21.97 29.84 -16.71
N ARG A 60 21.83 28.74 -17.46
CA ARG A 60 20.80 28.57 -18.49
C ARG A 60 19.52 27.89 -18.00
N GLY A 61 19.47 27.44 -16.74
CA GLY A 61 18.30 26.80 -16.13
C GLY A 61 17.91 25.48 -16.82
N VAL A 62 18.87 24.58 -17.08
CA VAL A 62 18.59 23.26 -17.69
C VAL A 62 18.87 22.12 -16.69
N PRO A 63 17.88 21.71 -15.88
CA PRO A 63 18.07 20.71 -14.81
C PRO A 63 18.53 19.34 -15.31
N SER A 64 18.09 18.92 -16.50
CA SER A 64 18.43 17.61 -17.08
C SER A 64 19.92 17.43 -17.37
N LEU A 65 20.63 18.51 -17.72
CA LEU A 65 22.08 18.49 -17.94
C LEU A 65 22.85 18.39 -16.61
N VAL A 66 22.32 19.01 -15.56
CA VAL A 66 22.89 18.95 -14.22
C VAL A 66 22.79 17.53 -13.65
N ASP A 67 21.62 16.89 -13.79
CA ASP A 67 21.42 15.49 -13.37
C ASP A 67 22.29 14.52 -14.16
N LEU A 68 22.47 14.74 -15.46
CA LEU A 68 23.31 13.89 -16.31
C LEU A 68 24.80 14.01 -15.93
N ALA A 69 25.27 15.24 -15.63
CA ALA A 69 26.63 15.47 -15.15
C ALA A 69 26.86 14.80 -13.79
N ALA A 70 25.92 14.96 -12.84
CA ALA A 70 25.99 14.32 -11.54
C ALA A 70 26.02 12.79 -11.62
N LYS A 71 25.18 12.21 -12.48
CA LYS A 71 25.14 10.77 -12.72
C LYS A 71 26.46 10.26 -13.29
N ARG A 72 27.05 10.97 -14.27
CA ARG A 72 28.33 10.56 -14.87
C ARG A 72 29.46 10.60 -13.85
N ILE A 73 29.56 11.67 -13.06
CA ILE A 73 30.56 11.78 -11.98
C ILE A 73 30.42 10.61 -11.01
N ALA A 74 29.20 10.31 -10.56
CA ALA A 74 28.91 9.17 -9.67
C ALA A 74 29.23 7.80 -10.30
N ASP A 75 29.23 7.71 -11.63
CA ASP A 75 29.54 6.49 -12.38
C ASP A 75 31.03 6.27 -12.63
N THR A 76 31.79 7.36 -12.83
CA THR A 76 33.18 7.31 -13.31
C THR A 76 34.23 7.54 -12.23
N VAL A 77 33.91 8.34 -11.20
CA VAL A 77 34.88 8.75 -10.18
C VAL A 77 34.52 8.12 -8.85
N SER A 78 35.54 7.75 -8.06
CA SER A 78 35.33 7.36 -6.67
C SER A 78 34.68 8.52 -5.91
N ILE A 79 33.63 8.26 -5.13
CA ILE A 79 32.99 9.31 -4.31
C ILE A 79 33.93 9.92 -3.27
N CYS A 80 35.05 9.23 -2.96
CA CYS A 80 36.09 9.71 -2.05
C CYS A 80 37.20 10.52 -2.75
N ASP A 81 37.09 10.78 -4.06
CA ASP A 81 38.09 11.57 -4.80
C ASP A 81 38.11 13.01 -4.26
N PRO A 82 39.28 13.54 -3.85
CA PRO A 82 39.40 14.90 -3.33
C PRO A 82 38.83 15.97 -4.28
N ALA A 83 38.89 15.76 -5.59
CA ALA A 83 38.35 16.71 -6.56
C ALA A 83 36.85 16.98 -6.34
N ILE A 84 36.08 15.98 -5.89
CA ILE A 84 34.64 16.14 -5.60
C ILE A 84 34.40 17.19 -4.50
N GLN A 85 35.32 17.36 -3.56
CA GLN A 85 35.22 18.34 -2.48
C GLN A 85 35.32 19.77 -2.98
N ASP A 86 35.96 19.98 -4.12
CA ASP A 86 36.14 21.30 -4.74
C ASP A 86 34.92 21.72 -5.58
N LEU A 87 33.92 20.84 -5.76
CA LEU A 87 32.70 21.16 -6.51
C LEU A 87 31.73 22.05 -5.70
N PRO A 88 30.84 22.78 -6.39
CA PRO A 88 29.72 23.43 -5.73
C PRO A 88 28.85 22.41 -4.97
N TRP A 89 28.48 22.74 -3.72
CA TRP A 89 27.72 21.87 -2.82
C TRP A 89 26.44 21.26 -3.43
N GLU A 90 25.71 22.02 -4.25
CA GLU A 90 24.52 21.54 -4.95
C GLU A 90 24.83 20.35 -5.89
N LEU A 91 25.96 20.40 -6.58
CA LEU A 91 26.40 19.31 -7.47
C LEU A 91 26.91 18.12 -6.65
N ILE A 92 27.63 18.35 -5.55
CA ILE A 92 28.06 17.29 -4.62
C ILE A 92 26.85 16.51 -4.11
N ASN A 93 25.78 17.21 -3.70
CA ASN A 93 24.56 16.57 -3.21
C ASN A 93 23.90 15.70 -4.31
N LEU A 94 23.82 16.18 -5.54
CA LEU A 94 23.27 15.41 -6.65
C LEU A 94 24.14 14.19 -7.01
N VAL A 95 25.46 14.34 -7.02
CA VAL A 95 26.41 13.24 -7.23
C VAL A 95 26.21 12.18 -6.14
N ALA A 96 26.10 12.58 -4.87
CA ALA A 96 25.84 11.68 -3.75
C ALA A 96 24.50 10.93 -3.90
N GLN A 97 23.44 11.61 -4.32
CA GLN A 97 22.14 10.98 -4.56
C GLN A 97 22.19 9.95 -5.71
N GLN A 98 22.87 10.26 -6.82
CA GLN A 98 23.03 9.34 -7.95
C GLN A 98 23.89 8.12 -7.56
N TRP A 99 24.97 8.36 -6.82
CA TRP A 99 25.81 7.30 -6.28
C TRP A 99 25.04 6.39 -5.32
N TYR A 100 24.23 6.95 -4.42
CA TYR A 100 23.38 6.18 -3.50
C TYR A 100 22.37 5.34 -4.27
N LYS A 101 21.65 5.90 -5.25
CA LYS A 101 20.68 5.15 -6.07
C LYS A 101 21.33 3.96 -6.78
N LYS A 102 22.54 4.15 -7.33
CA LYS A 102 23.30 3.07 -7.97
C LYS A 102 23.72 1.97 -6.99
N ASN A 103 24.13 2.35 -5.79
CA ASN A 103 24.67 1.44 -4.79
C ASN A 103 23.65 0.97 -3.75
N ALA A 104 22.39 1.40 -3.84
CA ALA A 104 21.35 1.13 -2.85
C ALA A 104 21.22 -0.35 -2.52
N THR A 105 21.22 -1.24 -3.52
CA THR A 105 21.16 -2.69 -3.29
C THR A 105 22.38 -3.21 -2.54
N ARG A 106 23.60 -2.72 -2.86
CA ARG A 106 24.84 -3.13 -2.17
C ARG A 106 24.87 -2.60 -0.74
N ILE A 107 24.45 -1.35 -0.53
CA ILE A 107 24.35 -0.72 0.79
C ILE A 107 23.31 -1.46 1.64
N ASN A 108 22.14 -1.77 1.07
CA ASN A 108 21.11 -2.54 1.74
C ASN A 108 21.62 -3.95 2.08
N ASN A 109 22.30 -4.64 1.16
CA ASN A 109 22.87 -5.95 1.44
C ASN A 109 23.95 -5.89 2.53
N LEU A 110 24.84 -4.89 2.50
CA LEU A 110 25.83 -4.66 3.56
C LEU A 110 25.18 -4.34 4.91
N ALA A 111 24.07 -3.59 4.91
CA ALA A 111 23.30 -3.32 6.12
C ALA A 111 22.60 -4.58 6.67
N LEU A 112 22.16 -5.48 5.78
CA LEU A 112 21.58 -6.78 6.14
C LEU A 112 22.64 -7.78 6.63
N GLU A 113 23.89 -7.66 6.16
CA GLU A 113 25.04 -8.45 6.64
C GLU A 113 25.52 -8.01 8.03
N GLN A 114 25.28 -6.74 8.40
CA GLN A 114 25.47 -6.29 9.76
C GLN A 114 24.39 -6.87 10.66
N LYS A 115 24.76 -7.21 11.90
CA LYS A 115 23.81 -7.69 12.91
C LYS A 115 22.80 -6.57 13.17
N ILE A 116 21.60 -6.70 12.59
CA ILE A 116 20.51 -5.74 12.77
C ILE A 116 20.22 -5.66 14.28
N PRO A 117 20.36 -4.49 14.91
CA PRO A 117 20.11 -4.35 16.33
C PRO A 117 18.64 -4.67 16.61
N SER A 118 18.38 -5.55 17.58
CA SER A 118 17.03 -5.86 18.03
C SER A 118 16.78 -5.23 19.41
N ILE A 119 15.62 -4.61 19.56
CA ILE A 119 15.12 -4.14 20.86
C ILE A 119 14.14 -5.19 21.35
N LYS A 120 14.40 -5.74 22.54
CA LYS A 120 13.50 -6.71 23.17
C LYS A 120 12.49 -5.96 24.05
N LEU A 121 11.22 -5.99 23.65
CA LEU A 121 10.11 -5.44 24.44
C LEU A 121 9.70 -6.47 25.52
N THR A 122 9.79 -6.10 26.80
CA THR A 122 9.46 -6.97 27.93
C THR A 122 8.47 -6.31 28.87
N GLY A 123 7.36 -6.97 29.18
CA GLY A 123 6.33 -6.47 30.11
C GLY A 123 5.04 -7.30 30.13
N HIS A 124 4.75 -8.04 29.07
CA HIS A 124 3.66 -9.01 29.04
C HIS A 124 3.96 -10.27 29.88
N ASN A 125 2.92 -10.80 30.52
CA ASN A 125 2.93 -12.05 31.29
C ASN A 125 2.29 -13.24 30.54
N GLY A 126 2.11 -13.10 29.22
CA GLY A 126 1.51 -14.10 28.35
C GLY A 126 2.01 -13.94 26.91
N SER A 127 1.69 -14.93 26.08
CA SER A 127 2.04 -14.90 24.65
C SER A 127 1.44 -13.67 23.97
N ILE A 128 2.26 -12.97 23.18
CA ILE A 128 1.82 -11.88 22.31
C ILE A 128 1.21 -12.52 21.07
N ASN A 129 -0.05 -12.19 20.77
CA ASN A 129 -0.79 -12.76 19.65
C ASN A 129 -1.08 -11.73 18.55
N ALA A 130 -1.02 -10.44 18.87
CA ALA A 130 -1.34 -9.36 17.95
C ALA A 130 -0.31 -8.23 18.07
N ILE A 131 0.02 -7.62 16.94
CA ILE A 131 0.91 -6.46 16.85
C ILE A 131 0.32 -5.47 15.85
N ALA A 132 0.37 -4.19 16.16
CA ALA A 132 0.05 -3.11 15.25
C ALA A 132 1.06 -1.96 15.39
N ILE A 133 1.15 -1.11 14.36
CA ILE A 133 2.00 0.09 14.37
C ILE A 133 1.08 1.31 14.28
N LEU A 134 1.24 2.25 15.21
CA LEU A 134 0.53 3.52 15.24
C LEU A 134 1.08 4.49 14.17
N GLN A 135 0.30 5.52 13.85
CA GLN A 135 0.70 6.52 12.84
C GLN A 135 1.97 7.29 13.24
N ASN A 136 2.22 7.44 14.54
CA ASN A 136 3.44 8.06 15.08
C ASN A 136 4.65 7.11 15.07
N GLY A 137 4.48 5.84 14.68
CA GLY A 137 5.52 4.81 14.66
C GLY A 137 5.63 3.97 15.92
N ASP A 138 4.87 4.26 16.98
CA ASP A 138 4.83 3.44 18.19
C ASP A 138 4.22 2.06 17.91
N ILE A 139 4.60 1.08 18.72
CA ILE A 139 4.17 -0.32 18.55
C ILE A 139 3.08 -0.61 19.59
N VAL A 140 2.03 -1.32 19.18
CA VAL A 140 1.02 -1.87 20.10
C VAL A 140 1.10 -3.38 20.07
N THR A 141 1.19 -4.01 21.24
CA THR A 141 1.16 -5.47 21.37
C THR A 141 -0.07 -5.91 22.15
N GLY A 142 -0.74 -6.97 21.72
CA GLY A 142 -1.89 -7.57 22.39
C GLY A 142 -1.57 -8.99 22.85
N SER A 143 -1.90 -9.31 24.10
CA SER A 143 -1.42 -10.53 24.75
C SER A 143 -2.52 -11.38 25.37
N PHE A 144 -2.19 -12.65 25.57
CA PHE A 144 -2.97 -13.62 26.33
C PHE A 144 -3.06 -13.28 27.83
N ASP A 145 -2.24 -12.36 28.32
CA ASP A 145 -2.38 -11.79 29.66
C ASP A 145 -3.55 -10.79 29.80
N ARG A 146 -4.36 -10.63 28.74
CA ARG A 146 -5.57 -9.79 28.68
C ARG A 146 -5.28 -8.29 28.58
N THR A 147 -4.01 -7.93 28.39
CA THR A 147 -3.60 -6.53 28.27
C THR A 147 -3.04 -6.26 26.89
N ALA A 148 -3.18 -5.01 26.45
CA ALA A 148 -2.39 -4.47 25.35
C ALA A 148 -1.40 -3.44 25.89
N ILE A 149 -0.23 -3.33 25.29
CA ILE A 149 0.82 -2.38 25.69
C ILE A 149 1.24 -1.56 24.48
N ILE A 150 1.35 -0.25 24.67
CA ILE A 150 1.92 0.70 23.71
C ILE A 150 3.38 0.92 24.07
N TRP A 151 4.28 0.77 23.10
CA TRP A 151 5.72 0.87 23.26
C TRP A 151 6.26 2.00 22.39
N ASP A 152 7.19 2.75 22.93
CA ASP A 152 8.03 3.64 22.16
C ASP A 152 8.93 2.80 21.24
N SER A 153 8.82 2.99 19.92
CA SER A 153 9.51 2.15 18.94
C SER A 153 11.02 2.38 18.85
N VAL A 154 11.51 3.49 19.40
CA VAL A 154 12.93 3.87 19.37
C VAL A 154 13.66 3.34 20.60
N THR A 155 13.04 3.45 21.77
CA THR A 155 13.63 3.10 23.07
C THR A 155 13.20 1.73 23.57
N GLY A 156 12.05 1.23 23.11
CA GLY A 156 11.43 0.00 23.59
C GLY A 156 10.79 0.11 24.97
N ILE A 157 10.60 1.33 25.48
CA ILE A 157 9.99 1.58 26.78
C ILE A 157 8.46 1.49 26.67
N GLU A 158 7.83 0.86 27.66
CA GLU A 158 6.38 0.85 27.83
C GLU A 158 5.87 2.29 28.08
N LYS A 159 5.03 2.79 27.17
CA LYS A 159 4.37 4.10 27.31
C LYS A 159 3.06 3.97 28.07
N GLN A 160 2.27 2.96 27.73
CA GLN A 160 0.91 2.81 28.24
C GLN A 160 0.49 1.35 28.28
N LYS A 161 -0.15 0.95 29.38
CA LYS A 161 -0.82 -0.35 29.51
C LYS A 161 -2.33 -0.18 29.43
N LEU A 162 -2.94 -0.93 28.53
CA LEU A 162 -4.38 -0.96 28.27
C LEU A 162 -4.97 -2.19 28.96
N THR A 163 -5.79 -1.94 29.99
CA THR A 163 -6.42 -2.98 30.81
C THR A 163 -7.93 -2.82 30.78
N GLY A 164 -8.66 -3.90 30.51
CA GLY A 164 -10.13 -3.89 30.48
C GLY A 164 -10.75 -5.20 29.99
N HIS A 165 -10.02 -5.97 29.18
CA HIS A 165 -10.46 -7.30 28.77
C HIS A 165 -10.43 -8.32 29.90
N ASN A 166 -11.41 -9.23 29.88
CA ASN A 166 -11.55 -10.33 30.84
C ASN A 166 -10.93 -11.63 30.33
N ASN A 167 -10.49 -11.65 29.06
CA ASN A 167 -9.82 -12.80 28.44
C ASN A 167 -8.74 -12.35 27.46
N ARG A 168 -8.09 -13.32 26.80
CA ARG A 168 -6.94 -13.14 25.92
C ARG A 168 -7.28 -12.18 24.77
N ILE A 169 -6.39 -11.24 24.49
CA ILE A 169 -6.47 -10.42 23.27
C ILE A 169 -6.02 -11.29 22.09
N LEU A 170 -6.85 -11.32 21.04
CA LEU A 170 -6.63 -12.13 19.84
C LEU A 170 -6.09 -11.30 18.68
N SER A 171 -6.48 -10.02 18.58
CA SER A 171 -6.21 -9.19 17.42
C SER A 171 -6.21 -7.70 17.80
N ILE A 172 -5.54 -6.89 16.98
CA ILE A 172 -5.49 -5.43 17.10
C ILE A 172 -5.70 -4.80 15.72
N ALA A 173 -6.49 -3.73 15.65
CA ALA A 173 -6.56 -2.85 14.48
C ALA A 173 -6.43 -1.39 14.89
N ILE A 174 -6.03 -0.55 13.92
CA ILE A 174 -5.89 0.90 14.10
C ILE A 174 -6.93 1.60 13.24
N LEU A 175 -7.77 2.42 13.87
CA LEU A 175 -8.76 3.24 13.19
C LEU A 175 -8.10 4.39 12.41
N LYS A 176 -8.82 4.96 11.45
CA LYS A 176 -8.32 6.09 10.64
C LYS A 176 -7.94 7.32 11.49
N ASN A 177 -8.64 7.52 12.61
CA ASN A 177 -8.39 8.59 13.56
C ASN A 177 -7.22 8.29 14.54
N GLY A 178 -6.59 7.11 14.44
CA GLY A 178 -5.49 6.69 15.30
C GLY A 178 -5.90 5.87 16.52
N ASP A 179 -7.19 5.74 16.81
CA ASP A 179 -7.65 4.92 17.95
C ASP A 179 -7.29 3.44 17.75
N ILE A 180 -6.99 2.76 18.85
CA ILE A 180 -6.66 1.33 18.86
C ILE A 180 -7.93 0.54 19.11
N VAL A 181 -8.15 -0.53 18.36
CA VAL A 181 -9.19 -1.52 18.66
C VAL A 181 -8.54 -2.84 19.04
N THR A 182 -8.85 -3.36 20.22
CA THR A 182 -8.43 -4.69 20.68
C THR A 182 -9.61 -5.65 20.66
N GLU A 183 -9.42 -6.85 20.13
CA GLU A 183 -10.43 -7.92 20.12
C GLU A 183 -10.04 -9.03 21.07
N SER A 184 -11.01 -9.61 21.78
CA SER A 184 -10.73 -10.57 22.85
C SER A 184 -11.61 -11.82 22.81
N TRP A 185 -11.09 -12.88 23.41
CA TRP A 185 -11.83 -14.12 23.66
C TRP A 185 -12.99 -13.93 24.66
N ASP A 186 -13.12 -12.77 25.32
CA ASP A 186 -14.25 -12.46 26.20
C ASP A 186 -15.54 -12.04 25.46
N GLY A 187 -15.53 -12.04 24.12
CA GLY A 187 -16.68 -11.64 23.32
C GLY A 187 -16.82 -10.13 23.14
N THR A 188 -15.81 -9.36 23.52
CA THR A 188 -15.80 -7.90 23.37
C THR A 188 -14.68 -7.43 22.46
N ALA A 189 -14.91 -6.28 21.83
CA ALA A 189 -13.84 -5.45 21.29
C ALA A 189 -13.84 -4.10 22.01
N ILE A 190 -12.67 -3.55 22.30
CA ILE A 190 -12.53 -2.26 23.01
C ILE A 190 -11.79 -1.27 22.12
N ILE A 191 -12.33 -0.06 22.00
CA ILE A 191 -11.70 1.08 21.33
C ILE A 191 -11.01 1.94 22.38
N TRP A 192 -9.72 2.18 22.21
CA TRP A 192 -8.86 2.92 23.13
C TRP A 192 -8.34 4.20 22.49
N ASP A 193 -8.23 5.24 23.32
CA ASP A 193 -7.44 6.42 23.02
C ASP A 193 -5.95 6.10 23.28
N PRO A 194 -5.06 6.13 22.26
CA PRO A 194 -3.66 5.75 22.42
C PRO A 194 -2.85 6.75 23.26
N GLU A 195 -3.26 8.01 23.32
CA GLU A 195 -2.55 9.07 24.04
C GLU A 195 -2.83 9.02 25.54
N THR A 196 -4.07 8.71 25.91
CA THR A 196 -4.51 8.68 27.31
C THR A 196 -4.58 7.27 27.89
N GLY A 197 -4.57 6.23 27.04
CA GLY A 197 -4.77 4.84 27.41
C GLY A 197 -6.18 4.51 27.90
N LYS A 198 -7.14 5.42 27.73
CA LYS A 198 -8.51 5.24 28.22
C LYS A 198 -9.36 4.49 27.21
N GLU A 199 -10.25 3.66 27.75
CA GLU A 199 -11.36 3.07 27.00
C GLU A 199 -12.29 4.19 26.52
N LYS A 200 -12.50 4.28 25.21
CA LYS A 200 -13.47 5.19 24.58
C LYS A 200 -14.81 4.50 24.41
N GLN A 201 -14.79 3.28 23.87
CA GLN A 201 -15.99 2.50 23.60
C GLN A 201 -15.73 1.02 23.85
N LYS A 202 -16.75 0.34 24.37
CA LYS A 202 -16.78 -1.11 24.52
C LYS A 202 -17.86 -1.69 23.64
N LEU A 203 -17.45 -2.53 22.69
CA LEU A 203 -18.32 -3.19 21.72
C LEU A 203 -18.72 -4.55 22.30
N GLU A 204 -19.83 -4.57 23.02
CA GLU A 204 -20.37 -5.77 23.68
C GLU A 204 -21.59 -6.30 22.93
N GLY A 205 -21.65 -7.62 22.75
CA GLY A 205 -22.82 -8.28 22.17
C GLY A 205 -22.57 -9.68 21.66
N HIS A 206 -21.33 -10.04 21.31
CA HIS A 206 -21.00 -11.39 20.89
C HIS A 206 -21.05 -12.40 22.04
N ASP A 207 -21.52 -13.60 21.74
CA ASP A 207 -21.68 -14.69 22.72
C ASP A 207 -20.41 -15.57 22.84
N ASN A 208 -19.40 -15.29 22.02
CA ASN A 208 -18.13 -16.01 21.98
C ASN A 208 -17.00 -15.09 21.51
N GLY A 209 -15.75 -15.56 21.59
CA GLY A 209 -14.56 -14.78 21.32
C GLY A 209 -14.58 -14.07 19.95
N VAL A 210 -14.13 -12.82 19.95
CA VAL A 210 -14.00 -11.99 18.75
C VAL A 210 -12.58 -12.12 18.21
N LYS A 211 -12.43 -12.57 16.96
CA LYS A 211 -11.13 -12.94 16.38
C LYS A 211 -10.71 -12.10 15.18
N SER A 212 -11.63 -11.37 14.57
CA SER A 212 -11.35 -10.66 13.32
C SER A 212 -12.10 -9.35 13.23
N ILE A 213 -11.35 -8.29 12.97
CA ILE A 213 -11.86 -6.93 12.79
C ILE A 213 -11.58 -6.45 11.37
N ALA A 214 -12.47 -5.62 10.85
CA ALA A 214 -12.16 -4.75 9.74
C ALA A 214 -12.85 -3.39 9.87
N ILE A 215 -12.32 -2.40 9.16
CA ILE A 215 -12.78 -1.01 9.24
C ILE A 215 -13.40 -0.63 7.91
N LEU A 216 -14.68 -0.27 7.94
CA LEU A 216 -15.41 0.18 6.76
C LEU A 216 -14.92 1.56 6.30
N PRO A 217 -15.12 1.91 5.01
CA PRO A 217 -14.74 3.23 4.49
C PRO A 217 -15.34 4.40 5.28
N ASN A 218 -16.55 4.24 5.80
CA ASN A 218 -17.27 5.22 6.61
C ASN A 218 -16.77 5.32 8.06
N GLY A 219 -15.82 4.47 8.48
CA GLY A 219 -15.24 4.46 9.82
C GLY A 219 -15.91 3.50 10.79
N ASP A 220 -16.97 2.81 10.39
CA ASP A 220 -17.60 1.78 11.22
C ASP A 220 -16.69 0.56 11.37
N VAL A 221 -16.81 -0.11 12.52
CA VAL A 221 -16.04 -1.31 12.85
C VAL A 221 -16.88 -2.54 12.55
N VAL A 222 -16.29 -3.54 11.89
CA VAL A 222 -16.91 -4.86 11.71
C VAL A 222 -16.14 -5.87 12.54
N THR A 223 -16.82 -6.57 13.43
CA THR A 223 -16.25 -7.66 14.23
C THR A 223 -16.79 -9.00 13.76
N GLY A 224 -15.95 -10.03 13.79
CA GLY A 224 -16.28 -11.42 13.48
C GLY A 224 -15.97 -12.31 14.66
N SER A 225 -16.95 -13.12 15.05
CA SER A 225 -16.88 -13.95 16.25
C SER A 225 -17.02 -15.44 15.97
N TRP A 226 -16.52 -16.21 16.94
CA TRP A 226 -16.74 -17.64 17.04
C TRP A 226 -18.19 -18.04 17.27
N ASP A 227 -19.07 -17.08 17.61
CA ASP A 227 -20.53 -17.28 17.69
C ASP A 227 -21.19 -17.41 16.29
N GLY A 228 -20.42 -17.21 15.21
CA GLY A 228 -20.90 -17.31 13.83
C GLY A 228 -21.60 -16.06 13.33
N THR A 229 -21.48 -14.94 14.04
CA THR A 229 -22.06 -13.65 13.68
C THR A 229 -20.97 -12.63 13.37
N ALA A 230 -21.22 -11.81 12.35
CA ALA A 230 -20.49 -10.55 12.16
C ALA A 230 -21.35 -9.40 12.64
N ARG A 231 -20.78 -8.43 13.34
CA ARG A 231 -21.50 -7.24 13.83
C ARG A 231 -20.83 -5.98 13.34
N ILE A 232 -21.64 -4.99 12.99
CA ILE A 232 -21.21 -3.66 12.54
C ILE A 232 -21.50 -2.68 13.66
N TRP A 233 -20.50 -1.90 14.04
CA TRP A 233 -20.54 -0.96 15.14
C TRP A 233 -20.22 0.44 14.67
N ASP A 234 -20.95 1.40 15.21
CA ASP A 234 -20.57 2.79 15.13
C ASP A 234 -19.37 3.04 16.05
N ALA A 235 -18.21 3.35 15.46
CA ALA A 235 -16.96 3.52 16.23
C ALA A 235 -17.00 4.70 17.20
N VAL A 236 -17.85 5.70 16.95
CA VAL A 236 -17.94 6.92 17.76
C VAL A 236 -18.81 6.69 18.99
N THR A 237 -19.95 6.00 18.81
CA THR A 237 -20.96 5.82 19.85
C THR A 237 -20.89 4.45 20.53
N GLY A 238 -20.14 3.50 19.97
CA GLY A 238 -20.06 2.12 20.45
C GLY A 238 -21.32 1.29 20.18
N LYS A 239 -22.32 1.85 19.50
CA LYS A 239 -23.61 1.17 19.27
C LYS A 239 -23.53 0.19 18.11
N GLU A 240 -24.16 -0.96 18.29
CA GLU A 240 -24.41 -1.90 17.21
C GLU A 240 -25.36 -1.28 16.18
N LYS A 241 -24.95 -1.28 14.91
CA LYS A 241 -25.75 -0.88 13.76
C LYS A 241 -26.44 -2.06 13.10
N GLN A 242 -25.77 -3.20 13.04
CA GLN A 242 -26.27 -4.38 12.34
C GLN A 242 -25.60 -5.66 12.84
N GLN A 243 -26.39 -6.71 13.01
CA GLN A 243 -25.91 -8.08 13.19
C GLN A 243 -26.18 -8.91 11.93
N LEU A 244 -25.18 -9.68 11.52
CA LEU A 244 -25.22 -10.56 10.37
C LEU A 244 -25.00 -11.98 10.86
N THR A 245 -26.05 -12.78 10.78
CA THR A 245 -26.06 -14.13 11.33
C THR A 245 -25.84 -15.14 10.22
N PHE A 246 -24.77 -15.92 10.35
CA PHE A 246 -24.47 -17.00 9.43
C PHE A 246 -24.67 -18.31 10.18
N HIS A 247 -25.84 -18.91 10.00
CA HIS A 247 -26.10 -20.21 10.60
C HIS A 247 -25.09 -21.23 10.05
N ASN A 248 -24.27 -21.81 10.95
CA ASN A 248 -23.49 -23.06 10.84
C ASN A 248 -21.96 -23.01 10.98
N SER A 249 -21.30 -21.87 11.25
CA SER A 249 -19.85 -21.90 11.52
C SER A 249 -19.31 -20.63 12.20
N SER A 250 -18.28 -20.79 13.03
CA SER A 250 -17.45 -19.69 13.56
C SER A 250 -16.82 -18.87 12.44
N ILE A 251 -16.75 -17.54 12.62
CA ILE A 251 -15.99 -16.63 11.76
C ILE A 251 -14.55 -16.58 12.27
N THR A 252 -13.61 -16.69 11.34
CA THR A 252 -12.18 -16.78 11.64
C THR A 252 -11.36 -15.69 10.98
N SER A 253 -11.90 -15.01 9.97
CA SER A 253 -11.26 -13.90 9.26
C SER A 253 -12.30 -12.97 8.63
N ILE A 254 -11.96 -11.68 8.53
CA ILE A 254 -12.75 -10.65 7.85
C ILE A 254 -11.83 -9.81 6.97
N ALA A 255 -12.34 -9.37 5.82
CA ALA A 255 -11.72 -8.34 5.00
C ALA A 255 -12.77 -7.42 4.35
N ILE A 256 -12.35 -6.22 3.93
CA ILE A 256 -13.20 -5.25 3.22
C ILE A 256 -12.76 -5.14 1.76
N LEU A 257 -13.72 -5.29 0.85
CA LEU A 257 -13.53 -5.02 -0.56
C LEU A 257 -13.49 -3.51 -0.84
N PRO A 258 -12.88 -3.05 -1.95
CA PRO A 258 -12.79 -1.61 -2.25
C PRO A 258 -14.14 -0.90 -2.38
N ASN A 259 -15.21 -1.65 -2.69
CA ASN A 259 -16.58 -1.15 -2.78
C ASN A 259 -17.30 -1.08 -1.41
N GLY A 260 -16.66 -1.47 -0.31
CA GLY A 260 -17.24 -1.49 1.03
C GLY A 260 -17.99 -2.78 1.38
N ASP A 261 -18.08 -3.75 0.47
CA ASP A 261 -18.60 -5.08 0.81
C ASP A 261 -17.62 -5.78 1.75
N VAL A 262 -18.18 -6.60 2.64
CA VAL A 262 -17.39 -7.33 3.62
C VAL A 262 -17.30 -8.80 3.21
N VAL A 263 -16.13 -9.39 3.42
CA VAL A 263 -15.86 -10.82 3.20
C VAL A 263 -15.57 -11.49 4.54
N THR A 264 -16.27 -12.57 4.86
CA THR A 264 -16.01 -13.45 6.02
C THR A 264 -15.42 -14.74 5.53
N GLY A 265 -14.42 -15.24 6.25
CA GLY A 265 -13.95 -16.60 6.18
C GLY A 265 -14.45 -17.37 7.40
N PHE A 266 -14.93 -18.58 7.16
CA PHE A 266 -15.51 -19.42 8.20
C PHE A 266 -14.63 -20.63 8.49
N TYR A 267 -14.82 -21.19 9.68
CA TYR A 267 -14.19 -22.44 10.11
C TYR A 267 -14.64 -23.66 9.27
N ASP A 268 -15.80 -23.63 8.63
CA ASP A 268 -16.30 -24.68 7.73
C ASP A 268 -15.67 -24.69 6.32
N GLY A 269 -14.70 -23.82 6.06
CA GLY A 269 -14.04 -23.71 4.75
C GLY A 269 -14.84 -22.93 3.70
N THR A 270 -15.95 -22.31 4.10
CA THR A 270 -16.68 -21.39 3.22
C THR A 270 -16.26 -19.96 3.47
N ALA A 271 -16.39 -19.11 2.46
CA ALA A 271 -16.34 -17.66 2.62
C ALA A 271 -17.65 -17.05 2.11
N ARG A 272 -18.05 -15.91 2.65
CA ARG A 272 -19.22 -15.15 2.16
C ARG A 272 -18.86 -13.71 1.90
N ILE A 273 -19.55 -13.12 0.94
CA ILE A 273 -19.52 -11.69 0.65
C ILE A 273 -20.90 -11.12 0.94
N TRP A 274 -20.99 -10.02 1.67
CA TRP A 274 -22.24 -9.30 1.88
C TRP A 274 -22.03 -7.80 1.75
N ASN A 275 -23.11 -7.14 1.36
CA ASN A 275 -23.18 -5.69 1.32
C ASN A 275 -23.88 -5.19 2.59
N PRO A 276 -23.19 -4.41 3.44
CA PRO A 276 -23.76 -3.91 4.69
C PRO A 276 -24.94 -2.96 4.49
N GLU A 277 -24.92 -2.14 3.43
CA GLU A 277 -26.01 -1.18 3.13
C GLU A 277 -27.29 -1.89 2.67
N ALA A 278 -27.16 -2.96 1.90
CA ALA A 278 -28.30 -3.73 1.37
C ALA A 278 -28.83 -4.79 2.35
N GLY A 279 -28.04 -5.14 3.37
CA GLY A 279 -28.38 -6.18 4.36
C GLY A 279 -28.57 -7.57 3.74
N LYS A 280 -27.82 -7.91 2.68
CA LYS A 280 -27.96 -9.18 1.94
C LYS A 280 -26.64 -9.91 1.79
N ASP A 281 -26.70 -11.22 1.99
CA ASP A 281 -25.69 -12.19 1.56
C ASP A 281 -25.66 -12.22 0.03
N ASN A 282 -24.58 -11.71 -0.55
CA ASN A 282 -24.46 -11.55 -2.00
C ASN A 282 -23.88 -12.81 -2.65
N LEU A 283 -22.93 -13.48 -2.00
CA LEU A 283 -22.22 -14.60 -2.61
C LEU A 283 -21.62 -15.55 -1.56
N LYS A 284 -21.79 -16.86 -1.77
CA LYS A 284 -21.08 -17.91 -1.03
C LYS A 284 -19.95 -18.47 -1.90
N LEU A 285 -18.73 -18.43 -1.39
CA LEU A 285 -17.53 -18.97 -1.99
C LEU A 285 -17.26 -20.35 -1.36
N VAL A 286 -17.40 -21.40 -2.16
CA VAL A 286 -17.26 -22.80 -1.72
C VAL A 286 -16.09 -23.43 -2.44
N GLY A 287 -15.21 -24.09 -1.69
CA GLY A 287 -14.12 -24.86 -2.30
C GLY A 287 -13.05 -25.34 -1.33
N HIS A 288 -12.79 -24.63 -0.24
CA HIS A 288 -11.85 -25.14 0.77
C HIS A 288 -12.44 -26.33 1.52
N ASN A 289 -11.56 -27.23 1.95
CA ASN A 289 -11.93 -28.44 2.69
C ASN A 289 -11.69 -28.32 4.20
N SER A 290 -11.20 -27.17 4.67
CA SER A 290 -10.96 -26.86 6.08
C SER A 290 -11.04 -25.34 6.33
N ALA A 291 -10.92 -24.94 7.59
CA ALA A 291 -11.09 -23.57 8.06
C ALA A 291 -10.29 -22.53 7.25
N ILE A 292 -10.92 -21.39 6.95
CA ILE A 292 -10.26 -20.24 6.33
C ILE A 292 -9.69 -19.34 7.43
N PHE A 293 -8.37 -19.21 7.53
CA PHE A 293 -7.74 -18.40 8.58
C PHE A 293 -7.31 -17.01 8.12
N SER A 294 -7.22 -16.78 6.82
CA SER A 294 -6.79 -15.49 6.28
C SER A 294 -7.54 -15.13 5.02
N ILE A 295 -7.82 -13.83 4.88
CA ILE A 295 -8.38 -13.23 3.67
C ILE A 295 -7.51 -12.02 3.33
N ALA A 296 -7.10 -11.93 2.07
CA ALA A 296 -6.46 -10.75 1.51
C ALA A 296 -7.22 -10.29 0.28
N ILE A 297 -7.29 -8.97 0.09
CA ILE A 297 -7.96 -8.34 -1.05
C ILE A 297 -6.91 -7.67 -1.92
N SER A 298 -6.92 -7.97 -3.21
CA SER A 298 -6.05 -7.32 -4.18
C SER A 298 -6.61 -5.96 -4.64
N PRO A 299 -5.77 -5.07 -5.22
CA PRO A 299 -6.23 -3.76 -5.68
C PRO A 299 -7.34 -3.80 -6.74
N ASN A 300 -7.45 -4.89 -7.50
CA ASN A 300 -8.51 -5.10 -8.50
C ASN A 300 -9.77 -5.77 -7.90
N GLY A 301 -9.83 -5.99 -6.59
CA GLY A 301 -10.99 -6.55 -5.89
C GLY A 301 -11.11 -8.07 -5.95
N ASP A 302 -10.07 -8.78 -6.40
CA ASP A 302 -10.05 -10.25 -6.27
C ASP A 302 -9.78 -10.62 -4.80
N ILE A 303 -10.34 -11.74 -4.38
CA ILE A 303 -10.25 -12.22 -3.00
C ILE A 303 -9.25 -13.38 -2.97
N VAL A 304 -8.34 -13.39 -2.00
CA VAL A 304 -7.45 -14.51 -1.74
C VAL A 304 -7.78 -15.09 -0.37
N THR A 305 -8.13 -16.37 -0.30
CA THR A 305 -8.40 -17.09 0.96
C THR A 305 -7.29 -18.07 1.25
N GLY A 306 -6.76 -18.06 2.47
CA GLY A 306 -5.81 -19.05 2.97
C GLY A 306 -6.48 -19.99 3.99
N SER A 307 -6.32 -21.30 3.80
CA SER A 307 -6.99 -22.33 4.61
C SER A 307 -6.03 -23.33 5.22
N ASP A 308 -6.49 -23.94 6.30
CA ASP A 308 -5.87 -25.10 6.95
C ASP A 308 -5.82 -26.34 6.05
N ASP A 309 -6.57 -26.35 4.94
CA ASP A 309 -6.46 -27.40 3.91
C ASP A 309 -5.17 -27.36 3.10
N THR A 310 -4.20 -26.54 3.54
CA THR A 310 -2.89 -26.31 2.93
C THR A 310 -2.93 -25.58 1.58
N THR A 311 -4.09 -25.01 1.21
CA THR A 311 -4.25 -24.28 -0.04
C THR A 311 -4.55 -22.80 0.17
N ALA A 312 -4.11 -22.00 -0.79
CA ALA A 312 -4.63 -20.65 -1.00
C ALA A 312 -5.47 -20.65 -2.28
N ARG A 313 -6.62 -19.97 -2.27
CA ARG A 313 -7.51 -19.83 -3.43
C ARG A 313 -7.67 -18.38 -3.81
N ILE A 314 -7.66 -18.11 -5.12
CA ILE A 314 -7.94 -16.79 -5.67
C ILE A 314 -9.33 -16.83 -6.29
N TRP A 315 -10.22 -15.97 -5.81
CA TRP A 315 -11.57 -15.77 -6.31
C TRP A 315 -11.57 -14.53 -7.19
N LYS A 316 -11.57 -14.75 -8.50
CA LYS A 316 -11.48 -13.69 -9.49
C LYS A 316 -12.82 -12.99 -9.70
N ILE A 317 -13.13 -12.01 -8.85
CA ILE A 317 -14.32 -11.16 -9.01
C ILE A 317 -14.17 -10.29 -10.27
N SER A 318 -12.94 -9.86 -10.59
CA SER A 318 -12.63 -9.05 -11.76
C SER A 318 -12.93 -9.73 -13.10
N GLU A 319 -12.89 -11.07 -13.18
CA GLU A 319 -13.24 -11.80 -14.40
C GLU A 319 -14.76 -11.78 -14.69
N ASN A 320 -15.61 -11.72 -13.66
CA ASN A 320 -17.04 -11.51 -13.85
C ASN A 320 -17.34 -10.10 -14.36
N ILE A 321 -16.59 -9.10 -13.89
CA ILE A 321 -16.65 -7.71 -14.38
C ILE A 321 -16.19 -7.65 -15.84
N LYS A 322 -15.10 -8.33 -16.22
CA LYS A 322 -14.67 -8.45 -17.63
C LYS A 322 -15.69 -9.16 -18.51
N LYS A 323 -16.37 -10.21 -18.03
CA LYS A 323 -17.48 -10.83 -18.77
C LYS A 323 -18.66 -9.87 -19.00
N LEU A 324 -18.89 -8.93 -18.09
CA LEU A 324 -19.98 -7.96 -18.19
C LEU A 324 -19.64 -6.75 -19.08
N PHE A 325 -18.38 -6.28 -19.04
CA PHE A 325 -17.93 -5.00 -19.63
C PHE A 325 -16.79 -5.11 -20.65
N GLY A 326 -16.24 -6.30 -20.91
CA GLY A 326 -15.10 -6.54 -21.78
C GLY A 326 -13.74 -6.38 -21.09
N ASP A 327 -12.66 -6.67 -21.82
CA ASP A 327 -11.30 -6.72 -21.26
C ASP A 327 -10.68 -5.35 -20.94
N ASN A 328 -11.25 -4.25 -21.45
CA ASN A 328 -10.64 -2.93 -21.37
C ASN A 328 -11.33 -2.03 -20.33
N LEU A 329 -11.21 -2.41 -19.05
CA LEU A 329 -11.77 -1.66 -17.92
C LEU A 329 -11.07 -0.32 -17.64
N ASN A 330 -9.90 -0.09 -18.26
CA ASN A 330 -9.14 1.17 -18.12
C ASN A 330 -9.50 2.22 -19.19
N ASN A 331 -10.36 1.87 -20.16
CA ASN A 331 -10.83 2.78 -21.21
C ASN A 331 -12.34 2.56 -21.43
N LEU A 332 -13.12 2.75 -20.37
CA LEU A 332 -14.58 2.64 -20.40
C LEU A 332 -15.15 3.78 -21.27
N THR A 333 -15.82 3.43 -22.37
CA THR A 333 -16.52 4.40 -23.20
C THR A 333 -17.90 4.71 -22.61
N LEU A 334 -18.48 5.87 -22.99
CA LEU A 334 -19.86 6.20 -22.64
C LEU A 334 -20.85 5.10 -23.06
N GLU A 335 -20.58 4.41 -24.17
CA GLU A 335 -21.39 3.29 -24.65
C GLU A 335 -21.29 2.06 -23.74
N SER A 336 -20.09 1.69 -23.27
CA SER A 336 -19.94 0.56 -22.35
C SER A 336 -20.57 0.85 -20.99
N LEU A 337 -20.51 2.09 -20.52
CA LEU A 337 -21.21 2.56 -19.31
C LEU A 337 -22.74 2.60 -19.49
N CYS A 338 -23.24 3.07 -20.64
CA CYS A 338 -24.69 3.07 -20.93
C CYS A 338 -25.23 1.63 -21.04
N LEU A 339 -24.45 0.72 -21.65
CA LEU A 339 -24.80 -0.72 -21.70
C LEU A 339 -24.79 -1.35 -20.30
N ALA A 340 -23.82 -0.95 -19.46
CA ALA A 340 -23.77 -1.35 -18.05
C ALA A 340 -25.03 -0.94 -17.30
N GLU A 341 -25.41 0.32 -17.42
CA GLU A 341 -26.59 0.90 -16.78
C GLU A 341 -27.88 0.18 -17.25
N LYS A 342 -28.02 -0.07 -18.56
CA LYS A 342 -29.15 -0.84 -19.11
C LYS A 342 -29.20 -2.26 -18.54
N LYS A 343 -28.07 -2.99 -18.51
CA LYS A 343 -28.00 -4.33 -17.92
C LYS A 343 -28.32 -4.30 -16.42
N PHE A 344 -27.83 -3.30 -15.70
CA PHE A 344 -28.07 -3.13 -14.28
C PHE A 344 -29.55 -2.85 -13.97
N ASN A 345 -30.20 -2.00 -14.76
CA ASN A 345 -31.63 -1.73 -14.66
C ASN A 345 -32.50 -2.96 -15.02
N LEU A 346 -32.04 -3.81 -15.95
CA LEU A 346 -32.67 -5.11 -16.24
C LEU A 346 -32.52 -6.09 -15.07
N MET A 347 -31.35 -6.14 -14.42
CA MET A 347 -31.08 -7.00 -13.26
C MET A 347 -31.79 -6.54 -11.98
N ARG A 348 -32.08 -5.23 -11.83
CA ARG A 348 -32.84 -4.67 -10.71
C ARG A 348 -34.35 -4.89 -10.79
N ARG A 349 -34.89 -5.38 -11.91
CA ARG A 349 -36.33 -5.69 -11.97
C ARG A 349 -36.64 -6.86 -11.04
N PRO A 350 -37.56 -6.71 -10.07
CA PRO A 350 -38.02 -7.85 -9.29
C PRO A 350 -38.61 -8.88 -10.25
N LYS A 351 -38.27 -10.16 -10.06
CA LYS A 351 -39.02 -11.27 -10.66
C LYS A 351 -40.43 -11.28 -10.05
N SER A 352 -41.32 -10.42 -10.50
CA SER A 352 -42.74 -10.50 -10.18
C SER A 352 -43.54 -10.83 -11.43
N SER A 353 -44.16 -12.01 -11.37
CA SER A 353 -45.45 -12.41 -11.95
C SER A 353 -45.71 -12.15 -13.42
N ASN A 354 -45.85 -13.26 -14.17
CA ASN A 354 -46.60 -13.45 -15.41
C ASN A 354 -46.90 -12.18 -16.25
N PRO A 355 -46.34 -12.06 -17.46
CA PRO A 355 -46.96 -11.21 -18.45
C PRO A 355 -48.27 -11.92 -18.86
N SER A 356 -49.38 -11.44 -18.31
CA SER A 356 -50.67 -11.65 -18.92
C SER A 356 -50.59 -11.04 -20.32
N CYS A 357 -50.71 -11.92 -21.31
CA CYS A 357 -50.80 -11.59 -22.71
C CYS A 357 -51.96 -10.59 -22.90
N VAL A 358 -51.68 -9.38 -23.39
CA VAL A 358 -52.67 -8.56 -24.08
C VAL A 358 -52.00 -8.02 -25.33
N LEU A 359 -52.31 -8.68 -26.44
CA LEU A 359 -52.22 -8.14 -27.79
C LEU A 359 -53.23 -6.98 -27.90
N ILE A 360 -52.76 -5.81 -28.32
CA ILE A 360 -53.46 -4.93 -29.28
C ILE A 360 -52.40 -4.40 -30.24
#